data_AF-A0A929SS13-F1
#
_entry.id   AF-A0A929SS13-F1
#
_cell.length_a   1.000
_cell.length_b   1.000
_cell.length_c   1.000
_cell.angle_alpha   90.00
_cell.angle_beta   90.00
_cell.angle_gamma   90.00
#
_symmetry.space_group_name_H-M   'P 1'
#
loop_
_entity.id
_entity.type
_entity.pdbx_description
1 polymer ?
#
loop_
_entity_poly.entity_id
_entity_poly.type
_entity_poly.pdbx_seq_one_letter_code
_entity_poly.pdbx_strand_id
1 'polypeptide(L)'
;MDKKIRIENKKIADILRRKVQYKVKEDFEEESDIEDFAEESDIEDFIEESDINELKWYSQKDFWGRNLDDIGYYDEWYQDFTQEELDSITEVSICYTNVGDIKELEKLKNLKKLSIISGNSNLYAKIENGEIDEESAYYREKNNIDDFKMLGKLKNIEELRIESEENLSKLDVTNMKNLKKLELINNINLKEVIGLKEVENLEKILMSRNGTGILELKEFDIMSAVENKILKEVVLDVDMFPNLIKEFPQLVEKIEQYEKNNERVYTWIENKSIYNGWANKFSTRNLKEMDIRVEEILQNIIKPEYTEIEKTLAIYNYITDNVAYDYKMLEFDQEMQKDEKYCLFLEGSSNKSSYSIINKRILGKQSAFNAIMKGKAVCQGYAQMMHYMLTKENIESREIGCIADPIIEEQELEDKGMDHSVIRVKTDDEWYYYDPTWDTGKTKYEYAYKTKDEFYKKHTLSAQEEKIQSVKQKKYNDKELENKINKLHCDKNDKIIKKQKEKENTLYTRLFKGLKGLYNKFCIRKEELENVKEELFDREEIIRENIYEKDKEVFNNEEINFDER
;
A
#
# COMPACT_ATOMS: atom_id res chain seq x y z
N MET A 1 10.03 3.63 50.17
CA MET A 1 10.84 3.34 48.96
C MET A 1 9.92 2.63 48.02
N ASP A 2 9.42 3.33 47.00
CA ASP A 2 8.62 2.70 45.97
C ASP A 2 9.45 1.61 45.29
N LYS A 3 8.82 0.45 45.10
CA LYS A 3 9.48 -0.67 44.47
C LYS A 3 9.76 -0.30 43.02
N LYS A 4 11.03 -0.06 42.71
CA LYS A 4 11.49 0.17 41.34
C LYS A 4 11.27 -1.08 40.48
N ILE A 5 10.73 -0.87 39.29
CA ILE A 5 10.51 -1.87 38.25
C ILE A 5 11.50 -1.54 37.14
N ARG A 6 12.42 -2.46 36.90
CA ARG A 6 13.46 -2.27 35.89
C ARG A 6 12.97 -2.68 34.50
N ILE A 7 13.24 -1.86 33.50
CA ILE A 7 13.06 -2.13 32.07
C ILE A 7 14.43 -2.47 31.47
N GLU A 8 14.66 -3.75 31.15
CA GLU A 8 16.00 -4.21 30.76
C GLU A 8 16.40 -3.78 29.34
N ASN A 9 15.41 -3.65 28.44
CA ASN A 9 15.68 -3.13 27.10
C ASN A 9 15.92 -1.62 27.19
N LYS A 10 17.18 -1.21 27.01
CA LYS A 10 17.61 0.20 27.12
C LYS A 10 16.85 1.11 26.15
N LYS A 11 16.63 0.68 24.92
CA LYS A 11 15.90 1.47 23.90
C LYS A 11 14.43 1.65 24.28
N ILE A 12 13.79 0.60 24.79
CA ILE A 12 12.43 0.73 25.34
C ILE A 12 12.43 1.63 26.57
N ALA A 13 13.39 1.47 27.50
CA ALA A 13 13.49 2.34 28.67
C ALA A 13 13.65 3.82 28.28
N ASP A 14 14.45 4.13 27.26
CA ASP A 14 14.61 5.49 26.74
C ASP A 14 13.28 6.04 26.20
N ILE A 15 12.56 5.26 25.38
CA ILE A 15 11.24 5.63 24.84
C ILE A 15 10.25 5.91 25.98
N LEU A 16 10.17 5.01 26.97
CA LEU A 16 9.25 5.16 28.10
C LEU A 16 9.63 6.35 28.99
N ARG A 17 10.92 6.58 29.21
CA ARG A 17 11.39 7.71 30.02
C ARG A 17 11.03 9.04 29.37
N ARG A 18 11.17 9.15 28.05
CA ARG A 18 10.72 10.34 27.30
C ARG A 18 9.22 10.56 27.51
N LYS A 19 8.38 9.52 27.38
CA LYS A 19 6.93 9.64 27.62
C LYS A 19 6.57 10.10 29.03
N VAL A 20 7.26 9.61 30.06
CA VAL A 20 7.07 10.10 31.44
C VAL A 20 7.48 11.58 31.56
N GLN A 21 8.59 11.98 30.94
CA GLN A 21 9.05 13.37 31.00
C GLN A 21 8.14 14.36 30.28
N TYR A 22 7.59 13.99 29.11
CA TYR A 22 6.63 14.82 28.38
C TYR A 22 5.36 15.06 29.18
N LYS A 23 4.79 13.99 29.76
CA LYS A 23 3.57 14.11 30.57
C LYS A 23 3.75 15.02 31.78
N VAL A 24 4.91 14.93 32.43
CA VAL A 24 5.24 15.82 33.54
C VAL A 24 5.30 17.27 33.06
N LYS A 25 5.89 17.57 31.89
CA LYS A 25 5.88 18.93 31.34
C LYS A 25 4.46 19.43 31.06
N GLU A 26 3.61 18.63 30.43
CA GLU A 26 2.19 18.97 30.21
C GLU A 26 1.47 19.29 31.52
N ASP A 27 1.60 18.44 32.55
CA ASP A 27 0.96 18.65 33.86
C ASP A 27 1.46 19.96 34.52
N PHE A 28 2.75 20.31 34.37
CA PHE A 28 3.33 21.56 34.90
C PHE A 28 2.89 22.81 34.10
N GLU A 29 2.71 22.69 32.78
CA GLU A 29 2.21 23.77 31.92
C GLU A 29 0.73 24.05 32.20
N GLU A 30 -0.09 23.01 32.37
CA GLU A 30 -1.50 23.12 32.78
C GLU A 30 -1.66 23.76 34.18
N GLU A 31 -0.72 23.53 35.11
CA GLU A 31 -0.76 24.15 36.44
C GLU A 31 -0.26 25.61 36.48
N SER A 32 0.37 26.12 35.41
CA SER A 32 1.10 27.40 35.45
C SER A 32 0.45 28.62 34.77
N ASP A 33 -0.73 28.49 34.16
CA ASP A 33 -1.44 29.59 33.45
C ASP A 33 -0.52 30.39 32.49
N ILE A 34 0.43 29.73 31.81
CA ILE A 34 1.24 30.34 30.75
C ILE A 34 0.65 29.89 29.39
N GLU A 35 -0.29 30.68 28.87
CA GLU A 35 -0.68 30.62 27.46
C GLU A 35 0.46 31.20 26.61
N ASP A 36 1.21 30.35 25.88
CA ASP A 36 1.58 30.64 24.47
C ASP A 36 2.43 29.56 23.76
N PHE A 37 1.97 29.20 22.56
CA PHE A 37 2.62 28.52 21.40
C PHE A 37 3.13 27.07 21.52
N ALA A 38 2.21 26.12 21.40
CA ALA A 38 2.42 24.93 20.58
C ALA A 38 1.12 24.61 19.83
N GLU A 39 1.09 24.88 18.52
CA GLU A 39 0.04 24.29 17.67
C GLU A 39 0.27 22.77 17.63
N GLU A 40 -0.66 22.03 18.22
CA GLU A 40 -0.80 20.57 18.07
C GLU A 40 -1.19 20.23 16.62
N SER A 41 -0.21 20.24 15.73
CA SER A 41 -0.20 19.41 14.52
C SER A 41 1.17 19.54 13.86
N ASP A 42 1.83 18.39 13.67
CA ASP A 42 3.01 18.20 12.81
C ASP A 42 4.42 18.39 13.42
N ILE A 43 4.58 18.31 14.76
CA ILE A 43 5.90 18.23 15.42
C ILE A 43 6.07 16.89 16.15
N GLU A 44 5.95 15.77 15.43
CA GLU A 44 6.47 14.47 15.90
C GLU A 44 7.57 13.90 14.98
N ASP A 45 7.99 14.66 13.96
CA ASP A 45 9.10 14.28 13.08
C ASP A 45 10.29 15.25 13.28
N PHE A 46 11.48 14.65 13.46
CA PHE A 46 12.80 15.27 13.66
C PHE A 46 13.08 15.91 15.03
N ILE A 47 13.80 15.15 15.86
CA ILE A 47 14.70 15.68 16.89
C ILE A 47 16.04 14.95 16.70
N GLU A 48 17.05 15.68 16.25
CA GLU A 48 18.43 15.17 16.13
C GLU A 48 19.06 14.99 17.52
N GLU A 49 20.08 14.14 17.62
CA GLU A 49 20.85 13.92 18.87
C GLU A 49 21.48 15.22 19.43
N SER A 50 21.52 16.29 18.63
CA SER A 50 21.94 17.66 18.95
C SER A 50 20.97 18.39 19.89
N ASP A 51 19.67 18.15 19.83
CA ASP A 51 18.66 18.85 20.65
C ASP A 51 18.72 18.42 22.14
N ILE A 52 19.22 17.21 22.40
CA ILE A 52 19.51 16.72 23.76
C ILE A 52 20.69 17.48 24.38
N ASN A 53 21.59 18.02 23.56
CA ASN A 53 22.75 18.77 24.04
C ASN A 53 22.43 20.25 24.30
N GLU A 54 21.41 20.82 23.68
CA GLU A 54 21.04 22.23 23.90
C GLU A 54 20.24 22.47 25.19
N LEU A 55 19.48 21.47 25.67
CA LEU A 55 18.83 21.50 27.00
C LEU A 55 19.82 21.43 28.18
N LYS A 56 21.13 21.22 27.92
CA LYS A 56 22.16 21.10 28.97
C LYS A 56 22.66 22.43 29.54
N TRP A 57 22.26 23.59 29.04
CA TRP A 57 22.99 24.83 29.37
C TRP A 57 22.45 25.72 30.51
N TYR A 58 21.30 25.46 31.17
CA TYR A 58 20.86 26.36 32.27
C TYR A 58 20.21 25.71 33.51
N SER A 59 20.72 24.58 33.99
CA SER A 59 20.43 24.15 35.37
C SER A 59 21.54 23.24 35.90
N GLN A 60 21.96 23.40 37.17
CA GLN A 60 22.82 22.43 37.88
C GLN A 60 22.01 21.26 38.49
N LYS A 61 20.70 21.24 38.25
CA LYS A 61 19.76 20.21 38.70
C LYS A 61 18.87 19.73 37.57
N ASP A 62 18.56 18.45 37.51
CA ASP A 62 17.49 17.97 36.63
C ASP A 62 16.11 18.47 37.12
N PHE A 63 15.08 18.22 36.31
CA PHE A 63 13.68 18.57 36.60
C PHE A 63 13.16 17.99 37.95
N TRP A 64 13.89 17.03 38.53
CA TRP A 64 13.61 16.36 39.81
C TRP A 64 14.51 16.83 40.96
N GLY A 65 15.25 17.93 40.76
CA GLY A 65 16.07 18.56 41.79
C GLY A 65 17.39 17.85 42.10
N ARG A 66 17.86 16.94 41.24
CA ARG A 66 19.09 16.14 41.46
C ARG A 66 20.30 16.82 40.83
N ASN A 67 21.40 16.92 41.57
CA ASN A 67 22.64 17.55 41.11
C ASN A 67 23.25 16.81 39.90
N LEU A 68 23.59 17.57 38.85
CA LEU A 68 24.20 17.04 37.62
C LEU A 68 25.68 16.67 37.79
N ASP A 69 26.32 17.11 38.89
CA ASP A 69 27.74 16.82 39.16
C ASP A 69 27.99 15.36 39.64
N ASP A 70 26.93 14.59 39.93
CA ASP A 70 27.01 13.16 40.31
C ASP A 70 26.88 12.19 39.10
N ILE A 71 26.84 12.70 37.86
CA ILE A 71 26.67 11.91 36.62
C ILE A 71 27.82 10.89 36.39
N GLY A 72 28.95 11.00 37.08
CA GLY A 72 30.08 10.08 36.97
C GLY A 72 29.84 8.65 37.50
N TYR A 73 28.72 8.38 38.18
CA TYR A 73 28.39 7.06 38.72
C TYR A 73 26.85 6.91 38.82
N TYR A 74 26.15 6.48 37.76
CA TYR A 74 24.88 5.70 37.76
C TYR A 74 24.21 5.77 36.37
N ASP A 75 24.79 5.05 35.40
CA ASP A 75 24.42 5.09 33.98
C ASP A 75 23.14 4.29 33.61
N GLU A 76 22.30 3.93 34.58
CA GLU A 76 21.13 3.05 34.37
C GLU A 76 19.85 3.52 35.08
N TRP A 77 19.86 4.71 35.69
CA TRP A 77 18.69 5.21 36.43
C TRP A 77 17.43 5.31 35.56
N TYR A 78 17.59 5.60 34.27
CA TYR A 78 16.50 5.74 33.31
C TYR A 78 15.75 4.42 33.08
N GLN A 79 16.36 3.28 33.41
CA GLN A 79 15.76 1.95 33.31
C GLN A 79 14.85 1.60 34.50
N ASP A 80 14.94 2.31 35.62
CA ASP A 80 14.15 2.02 36.82
C ASP A 80 12.91 2.92 36.90
N PHE A 81 11.72 2.33 36.85
CA PHE A 81 10.45 3.04 36.92
C PHE A 81 9.70 2.75 38.22
N THR A 82 8.94 3.72 38.74
CA THR A 82 7.91 3.43 39.74
C THR A 82 6.70 2.79 39.06
N GLN A 83 5.83 2.11 39.83
CA GLN A 83 4.58 1.59 39.26
C GLN A 83 3.69 2.74 38.76
N GLU A 84 3.68 3.88 39.44
CA GLU A 84 2.95 5.08 39.04
C GLU A 84 3.45 5.63 37.69
N GLU A 85 4.77 5.68 37.49
CA GLU A 85 5.35 6.07 36.20
C GLU A 85 4.93 5.13 35.07
N LEU A 86 4.91 3.81 35.30
CA LEU A 86 4.46 2.86 34.27
C LEU A 86 2.95 2.91 34.03
N ASP A 87 2.17 3.13 35.09
CA ASP A 87 0.70 3.23 35.01
C ASP A 87 0.24 4.54 34.35
N SER A 88 1.08 5.58 34.35
CA SER A 88 0.78 6.87 33.72
C SER A 88 0.92 6.84 32.19
N ILE A 89 1.67 5.86 31.64
CA ILE A 89 1.91 5.68 30.20
C ILE A 89 0.72 4.98 29.57
N THR A 90 0.01 5.69 28.68
CA THR A 90 -1.15 5.16 27.95
C THR A 90 -0.92 5.06 26.44
N GLU A 91 0.17 5.64 25.95
CA GLU A 91 0.53 5.67 24.53
C GLU A 91 2.03 5.50 24.35
N VAL A 92 2.41 4.63 23.41
CA VAL A 92 3.81 4.37 23.04
C VAL A 92 3.93 4.34 21.52
N SER A 93 4.94 5.04 21.01
CA SER A 93 5.35 4.97 19.61
C SER A 93 6.78 4.47 19.53
N ILE A 94 7.01 3.38 18.79
CA ILE A 94 8.32 2.83 18.47
C ILE A 94 8.56 3.15 17.00
N CYS A 95 9.26 4.26 16.75
CA CYS A 95 9.58 4.74 15.42
C CYS A 95 11.09 4.68 15.19
N TYR A 96 11.52 4.07 14.09
CA TYR A 96 12.87 4.17 13.57
C TYR A 96 13.96 3.84 14.62
N THR A 97 13.67 2.88 15.50
CA THR A 97 14.53 2.56 16.64
C THR A 97 14.72 1.06 16.74
N ASN A 98 15.95 0.59 16.53
CA ASN A 98 16.31 -0.82 16.70
C ASN A 98 16.11 -1.27 18.16
N VAL A 99 14.94 -1.82 18.46
CA VAL A 99 14.55 -2.29 19.79
C VAL A 99 14.77 -3.79 19.94
N GLY A 100 14.78 -4.57 18.85
CA GLY A 100 14.95 -6.03 18.89
C GLY A 100 13.74 -6.76 19.49
N ASP A 101 13.61 -6.71 20.82
CA ASP A 101 12.50 -7.34 21.55
C ASP A 101 11.64 -6.29 22.28
N ILE A 102 10.32 -6.46 22.23
CA ILE A 102 9.35 -5.55 22.86
C ILE A 102 8.61 -6.22 24.04
N LYS A 103 9.19 -7.27 24.65
CA LYS A 103 8.51 -8.06 25.71
C LYS A 103 8.15 -7.22 26.94
N GLU A 104 8.94 -6.17 27.17
CA GLU A 104 8.82 -5.25 28.29
C GLU A 104 7.54 -4.41 28.23
N LEU A 105 6.90 -4.28 27.06
CA LEU A 105 5.60 -3.62 26.91
C LEU A 105 4.48 -4.31 27.74
N GLU A 106 4.64 -5.59 28.09
CA GLU A 106 3.70 -6.30 28.98
C GLU A 106 3.61 -5.66 30.39
N LYS A 107 4.62 -4.86 30.79
CA LYS A 107 4.63 -4.14 32.06
C LYS A 107 3.70 -2.91 32.07
N LEU A 108 3.30 -2.41 30.90
CA LEU A 108 2.47 -1.22 30.73
C LEU A 108 0.99 -1.58 30.77
N LYS A 109 0.44 -1.69 31.98
CA LYS A 109 -0.92 -2.18 32.20
C LYS A 109 -2.00 -1.25 31.64
N ASN A 110 -1.71 0.04 31.51
CA ASN A 110 -2.66 1.05 31.03
C ASN A 110 -2.40 1.48 29.58
N LEU A 111 -1.54 0.76 28.85
CA LEU A 111 -1.26 1.05 27.44
C LEU A 111 -2.52 0.84 26.59
N LYS A 112 -2.92 1.90 25.89
CA LYS A 112 -4.10 1.97 25.02
C LYS A 112 -3.74 2.18 23.56
N LYS A 113 -2.70 2.96 23.26
CA LYS A 113 -2.26 3.24 21.89
C LYS A 113 -0.84 2.74 21.68
N LEU A 114 -0.65 1.97 20.61
CA LEU A 114 0.66 1.47 20.22
C LEU A 114 0.89 1.67 18.72
N SER A 115 1.95 2.40 18.39
CA SER A 115 2.46 2.56 17.03
C SER A 115 3.83 1.91 16.93
N ILE A 116 4.03 1.06 15.92
CA ILE A 116 5.33 0.46 15.56
C ILE A 116 5.59 0.79 14.10
N ILE A 117 6.58 1.64 13.84
CA ILE A 117 6.84 2.21 12.51
C ILE A 117 8.32 2.06 12.19
N SER A 118 8.61 1.29 11.14
CA SER A 118 9.94 1.20 10.56
C SER A 118 10.05 2.05 9.28
N GLY A 119 11.28 2.39 8.91
CA GLY A 119 11.59 3.06 7.64
C GLY A 119 11.13 2.24 6.44
N ASN A 120 10.71 2.92 5.38
CA ASN A 120 10.21 2.26 4.19
C ASN A 120 11.35 1.61 3.39
N SER A 121 11.28 0.30 3.21
CA SER A 121 12.31 -0.51 2.53
C SER A 121 12.38 -0.36 1.03
N ASN A 122 11.49 0.45 0.44
CA ASN A 122 11.36 0.59 -1.01
C ASN A 122 12.44 1.49 -1.64
N LEU A 123 13.38 2.04 -0.86
CA LEU A 123 14.50 2.81 -1.40
C LEU A 123 15.70 1.89 -1.71
N TYR A 124 16.60 2.35 -2.58
CA TYR A 124 17.93 1.75 -2.70
C TYR A 124 18.66 1.98 -1.38
N ALA A 125 19.39 0.97 -0.91
CA ALA A 125 20.35 1.15 0.16
C ALA A 125 21.74 0.86 -0.39
N LYS A 126 22.67 1.76 -0.09
CA LYS A 126 24.08 1.57 -0.39
C LYS A 126 24.58 0.20 0.08
N ILE A 127 25.43 -0.43 -0.71
CA ILE A 127 26.04 -1.73 -0.41
C ILE A 127 27.54 -1.51 -0.18
N GLU A 128 28.07 -2.00 0.93
CA GLU A 128 29.51 -2.06 1.20
C GLU A 128 29.93 -3.51 1.44
N ASN A 129 31.01 -3.95 0.78
CA ASN A 129 31.54 -5.32 0.90
C ASN A 129 30.52 -6.44 0.61
N GLY A 130 29.50 -6.16 -0.21
CA GLY A 130 28.46 -7.12 -0.58
C GLY A 130 27.31 -7.25 0.41
N GLU A 131 27.26 -6.39 1.43
CA GLU A 131 26.15 -6.26 2.37
C GLU A 131 25.62 -4.83 2.34
N ILE A 132 24.35 -4.62 2.71
CA ILE A 132 23.83 -3.25 2.83
C ILE A 132 24.69 -2.50 3.87
N ASP A 133 25.04 -1.26 3.60
CA ASP A 133 25.78 -0.37 4.49
C ASP A 133 24.96 -0.10 5.76
N GLU A 134 25.53 -0.37 6.94
CA GLU A 134 24.88 -0.11 8.24
C GLU A 134 24.53 1.37 8.44
N GLU A 135 25.20 2.28 7.73
CA GLU A 135 24.90 3.71 7.70
C GLU A 135 23.81 4.08 6.67
N SER A 136 23.22 3.15 5.93
CA SER A 136 22.08 3.46 5.07
C SER A 136 20.85 3.84 5.90
N ALA A 137 19.98 4.71 5.36
CA ALA A 137 18.70 5.02 5.99
C ALA A 137 17.87 3.74 6.23
N TYR A 138 17.99 2.77 5.32
CA TYR A 138 17.38 1.47 5.46
C TYR A 138 17.71 0.77 6.78
N TYR A 139 18.97 0.72 7.21
CA TYR A 139 19.31 0.06 8.48
C TYR A 139 18.96 0.91 9.69
N ARG A 140 19.24 2.21 9.64
CA ARG A 140 19.03 3.12 10.79
C ARG A 140 17.57 3.23 11.18
N GLU A 141 16.66 3.15 10.22
CA GLU A 141 15.23 3.35 10.44
C GLU A 141 14.48 2.05 10.76
N LYS A 142 15.16 0.92 10.97
CA LYS A 142 14.50 -0.37 11.25
C LYS A 142 14.36 -0.64 12.74
N ASN A 143 13.16 -1.04 13.14
CA ASN A 143 12.90 -1.47 14.52
C ASN A 143 13.49 -2.84 14.84
N ASN A 144 13.70 -3.68 13.81
CA ASN A 144 14.24 -5.05 13.91
C ASN A 144 13.52 -5.91 14.96
N ILE A 145 12.20 -5.81 15.03
CA ILE A 145 11.40 -6.63 15.96
C ILE A 145 11.30 -8.05 15.41
N ASP A 146 11.78 -9.04 16.18
CA ASP A 146 11.82 -10.43 15.72
C ASP A 146 10.57 -11.25 16.09
N ASP A 147 9.91 -10.90 17.20
CA ASP A 147 8.75 -11.64 17.70
C ASP A 147 7.60 -10.70 18.04
N PHE A 148 6.52 -10.74 17.26
CA PHE A 148 5.31 -9.95 17.50
C PHE A 148 4.28 -10.66 18.39
N LYS A 149 4.54 -11.89 18.86
CA LYS A 149 3.57 -12.67 19.65
C LYS A 149 3.18 -12.01 20.97
N MET A 150 4.06 -11.19 21.58
CA MET A 150 3.70 -10.50 22.82
C MET A 150 2.57 -9.49 22.62
N LEU A 151 2.35 -8.97 21.40
CA LEU A 151 1.25 -8.05 21.13
C LEU A 151 -0.09 -8.68 21.51
N GLY A 152 -0.25 -9.98 21.28
CA GLY A 152 -1.45 -10.74 21.69
C GLY A 152 -1.68 -10.80 23.21
N LYS A 153 -0.75 -10.30 24.05
CA LYS A 153 -0.92 -10.17 25.50
C LYS A 153 -1.43 -8.78 25.93
N LEU A 154 -1.39 -7.79 25.05
CA LEU A 154 -1.75 -6.40 25.36
C LEU A 154 -3.27 -6.21 25.28
N LYS A 155 -3.97 -6.51 26.38
CA LYS A 155 -5.45 -6.59 26.41
C LYS A 155 -6.17 -5.24 26.35
N ASN A 156 -5.49 -4.16 26.73
CA ASN A 156 -6.09 -2.83 26.88
C ASN A 156 -5.91 -1.93 25.66
N ILE A 157 -5.28 -2.44 24.60
CA ILE A 157 -5.06 -1.68 23.36
C ILE A 157 -6.41 -1.32 22.74
N GLU A 158 -6.58 -0.01 22.51
CA GLU A 158 -7.67 0.64 21.79
C GLU A 158 -7.23 1.00 20.35
N GLU A 159 -5.96 1.34 20.13
CA GLU A 159 -5.43 1.67 18.80
C GLU A 159 -4.09 0.99 18.55
N LEU A 160 -3.98 0.28 17.42
CA LEU A 160 -2.75 -0.39 16.98
C LEU A 160 -2.41 0.02 15.55
N ARG A 161 -1.21 0.59 15.37
CA ARG A 161 -0.60 0.83 14.06
C ARG A 161 0.70 0.06 13.95
N ILE A 162 0.84 -0.74 12.88
CA ILE A 162 2.10 -1.41 12.52
C ILE A 162 2.42 -1.10 11.07
N GLU A 163 3.59 -0.51 10.84
CA GLU A 163 4.00 -0.03 9.53
C GLU A 163 5.42 -0.44 9.14
N SER A 164 5.54 -0.97 7.93
CA SER A 164 6.83 -1.36 7.31
C SER A 164 7.65 -2.37 8.12
N GLU A 165 6.98 -3.20 8.93
CA GLU A 165 7.61 -4.27 9.70
C GLU A 165 7.76 -5.53 8.84
N GLU A 166 8.97 -5.75 8.31
CA GLU A 166 9.27 -6.88 7.42
C GLU A 166 9.20 -8.24 8.13
N ASN A 167 9.45 -8.28 9.43
CA ASN A 167 9.43 -9.52 10.20
C ASN A 167 8.00 -9.92 10.65
N LEU A 168 7.02 -9.03 10.50
CA LEU A 168 5.63 -9.32 10.84
C LEU A 168 5.03 -10.26 9.78
N SER A 169 4.97 -11.56 10.11
CA SER A 169 4.33 -12.58 9.26
C SER A 169 2.92 -12.97 9.71
N LYS A 170 2.61 -12.76 11.00
CA LYS A 170 1.32 -13.06 11.62
C LYS A 170 1.02 -12.03 12.70
N LEU A 171 -0.23 -11.58 12.76
CA LEU A 171 -0.74 -10.78 13.86
C LEU A 171 -1.89 -11.50 14.57
N ASP A 172 -1.84 -11.57 15.90
CA ASP A 172 -2.90 -12.11 16.75
C ASP A 172 -3.53 -11.01 17.60
N VAL A 173 -4.79 -10.67 17.29
CA VAL A 173 -5.57 -9.65 18.01
C VAL A 173 -6.67 -10.26 18.89
N THR A 174 -6.69 -11.59 19.08
CA THR A 174 -7.76 -12.33 19.79
C THR A 174 -8.06 -11.76 21.19
N ASN A 175 -7.04 -11.27 21.90
CA ASN A 175 -7.20 -10.75 23.26
C ASN A 175 -7.40 -9.23 23.32
N MET A 176 -7.38 -8.51 22.20
CA MET A 176 -7.49 -7.05 22.12
C MET A 176 -8.96 -6.60 22.04
N LYS A 177 -9.76 -6.96 23.05
CA LYS A 177 -11.23 -6.73 23.04
C LYS A 177 -11.66 -5.25 23.01
N ASN A 178 -10.75 -4.36 23.40
CA ASN A 178 -10.97 -2.92 23.41
C ASN A 178 -10.51 -2.23 22.11
N LEU A 179 -9.97 -2.98 21.15
CA LEU A 179 -9.40 -2.43 19.92
C LEU A 179 -10.50 -1.77 19.09
N LYS A 180 -10.33 -0.47 18.83
CA LYS A 180 -11.19 0.39 18.03
C LYS A 180 -10.57 0.72 16.68
N LYS A 181 -9.24 0.76 16.61
CA LYS A 181 -8.52 1.14 15.39
C LYS A 181 -7.36 0.19 15.12
N LEU A 182 -7.34 -0.38 13.92
CA LEU A 182 -6.25 -1.24 13.44
C LEU A 182 -5.72 -0.71 12.11
N GLU A 183 -4.45 -0.33 12.08
CA GLU A 183 -3.75 0.12 10.86
C GLU A 183 -2.55 -0.78 10.59
N LEU A 184 -2.58 -1.52 9.48
CA LEU A 184 -1.49 -2.35 9.00
C LEU A 184 -1.07 -1.83 7.64
N ILE A 185 0.15 -1.29 7.55
CA ILE A 185 0.62 -0.59 6.36
C ILE A 185 1.97 -1.17 5.95
N ASN A 186 2.10 -1.56 4.69
CA ASN A 186 3.37 -1.98 4.09
C ASN A 186 4.06 -3.13 4.86
N ASN A 187 3.31 -3.99 5.56
CA ASN A 187 3.87 -5.18 6.21
C ASN A 187 3.96 -6.30 5.18
N ILE A 188 5.03 -6.25 4.38
CA ILE A 188 5.19 -7.00 3.13
C ILE A 188 5.11 -8.52 3.28
N ASN A 189 5.44 -9.04 4.47
CA ASN A 189 5.50 -10.47 4.75
C ASN A 189 4.31 -10.94 5.60
N LEU A 190 3.36 -10.05 5.92
CA LEU A 190 2.16 -10.39 6.68
C LEU A 190 1.27 -11.33 5.86
N LYS A 191 1.05 -12.54 6.37
CA LYS A 191 0.25 -13.58 5.71
C LYS A 191 -1.10 -13.79 6.35
N GLU A 192 -1.21 -13.57 7.66
CA GLU A 192 -2.46 -13.81 8.39
C GLU A 192 -2.66 -12.84 9.54
N VAL A 193 -3.91 -12.40 9.69
CA VAL A 193 -4.42 -11.75 10.90
C VAL A 193 -5.48 -12.65 11.51
N ILE A 194 -5.33 -12.98 12.80
CA ILE A 194 -6.25 -13.87 13.53
C ILE A 194 -6.91 -13.13 14.70
N GLY A 195 -8.13 -13.55 15.03
CA GLY A 195 -8.86 -13.04 16.19
C GLY A 195 -9.71 -11.79 15.92
N LEU A 196 -9.80 -11.31 14.67
CA LEU A 196 -10.64 -10.15 14.32
C LEU A 196 -12.12 -10.34 14.67
N LYS A 197 -12.62 -11.59 14.67
CA LYS A 197 -13.99 -11.92 15.10
C LYS A 197 -14.27 -11.62 16.57
N GLU A 198 -13.23 -11.59 17.42
CA GLU A 198 -13.33 -11.33 18.86
C GLU A 198 -13.23 -9.84 19.18
N VAL A 199 -12.90 -9.00 18.19
CA VAL A 199 -12.76 -7.55 18.33
C VAL A 199 -14.10 -6.88 18.02
N GLU A 200 -15.00 -6.93 18.99
CA GLU A 200 -16.37 -6.44 18.84
C GLU A 200 -16.45 -4.91 18.71
N ASN A 201 -15.46 -4.14 19.16
CA ASN A 201 -15.49 -2.67 19.20
C ASN A 201 -14.72 -1.99 18.05
N LEU A 202 -14.34 -2.74 16.99
CA LEU A 202 -13.52 -2.20 15.91
C LEU A 202 -14.29 -1.15 15.10
N GLU A 203 -13.85 0.10 15.15
CA GLU A 203 -14.45 1.23 14.43
C GLU A 203 -13.73 1.56 13.12
N LYS A 204 -12.42 1.34 13.06
CA LYS A 204 -11.58 1.64 11.90
C LYS A 204 -10.62 0.51 11.60
N ILE A 205 -10.57 0.12 10.33
CA ILE A 205 -9.56 -0.78 9.80
C ILE A 205 -8.91 -0.16 8.56
N LEU A 206 -7.58 -0.13 8.55
CA LEU A 206 -6.78 0.29 7.39
C LEU A 206 -5.76 -0.80 7.10
N MET A 207 -5.83 -1.38 5.90
CA MET A 207 -4.87 -2.37 5.42
C MET A 207 -4.38 -1.94 4.03
N SER A 208 -3.09 -1.64 3.90
CA SER A 208 -2.49 -1.21 2.63
C SER A 208 -1.13 -1.88 2.42
N ARG A 209 -0.88 -2.35 1.20
CA ARG A 209 0.39 -2.96 0.75
C ARG A 209 0.91 -4.08 1.68
N ASN A 210 0.02 -4.86 2.30
CA ASN A 210 0.40 -5.99 3.16
C ASN A 210 0.47 -7.30 2.37
N GLY A 211 1.42 -8.17 2.71
CA GLY A 211 1.51 -9.51 2.13
C GLY A 211 1.85 -9.54 0.62
N THR A 212 1.46 -10.63 -0.04
CA THR A 212 1.83 -10.96 -1.44
C THR A 212 0.61 -11.30 -2.30
N GLY A 213 -0.53 -10.64 -2.03
CA GLY A 213 -1.83 -10.91 -2.68
C GLY A 213 -2.63 -12.06 -2.04
N ILE A 214 -2.12 -12.71 -1.00
CA ILE A 214 -2.79 -13.84 -0.31
C ILE A 214 -2.87 -13.60 1.21
N LEU A 215 -3.05 -12.35 1.63
CA LEU A 215 -3.29 -12.03 3.03
C LEU A 215 -4.64 -12.63 3.47
N GLU A 216 -4.62 -13.50 4.47
CA GLU A 216 -5.82 -14.11 5.05
C GLU A 216 -6.32 -13.34 6.29
N LEU A 217 -7.58 -12.91 6.26
CA LEU A 217 -8.29 -12.35 7.42
C LEU A 217 -9.12 -13.45 8.08
N LYS A 218 -8.46 -14.35 8.83
CA LYS A 218 -9.09 -15.60 9.28
C LYS A 218 -10.32 -15.35 10.14
N GLU A 219 -11.42 -15.94 9.73
CA GLU A 219 -12.72 -15.90 10.42
C GLU A 219 -13.29 -14.49 10.58
N PHE A 220 -12.77 -13.51 9.83
CA PHE A 220 -13.25 -12.15 9.88
C PHE A 220 -14.43 -11.97 8.93
N ASP A 221 -15.64 -12.01 9.48
CA ASP A 221 -16.83 -11.59 8.75
C ASP A 221 -16.90 -10.06 8.69
N ILE A 222 -16.22 -9.50 7.68
CA ILE A 222 -16.18 -8.06 7.43
C ILE A 222 -17.58 -7.47 7.22
N MET A 223 -18.55 -8.28 6.77
CA MET A 223 -19.92 -7.82 6.58
C MET A 223 -20.67 -7.68 7.90
N SER A 224 -20.60 -8.68 8.76
CA SER A 224 -21.23 -8.62 10.10
C SER A 224 -20.69 -7.45 10.91
N ALA A 225 -19.40 -7.13 10.77
CA ALA A 225 -18.78 -6.00 11.46
C ALA A 225 -19.33 -4.63 10.99
N VAL A 226 -19.75 -4.50 9.73
CA VAL A 226 -20.40 -3.27 9.21
C VAL A 226 -21.90 -3.24 9.48
N GLU A 227 -22.61 -4.37 9.33
CA GLU A 227 -24.06 -4.46 9.55
C GLU A 227 -24.45 -4.15 11.00
N ASN A 228 -23.56 -4.43 11.97
CA ASN A 228 -23.75 -4.10 13.39
C ASN A 228 -23.39 -2.63 13.75
N LYS A 229 -23.05 -1.78 12.77
CA LYS A 229 -22.75 -0.34 12.92
C LYS A 229 -21.57 0.03 13.82
N ILE A 230 -20.61 -0.86 14.01
CA ILE A 230 -19.43 -0.57 14.82
C ILE A 230 -18.31 -0.02 13.93
N LEU A 231 -18.06 -0.67 12.77
CA LEU A 231 -17.13 -0.18 11.76
C LEU A 231 -17.68 1.07 11.05
N LYS A 232 -16.97 2.19 11.23
CA LYS A 232 -17.24 3.50 10.62
C LYS A 232 -16.37 3.75 9.40
N GLU A 233 -15.15 3.19 9.37
CA GLU A 233 -14.20 3.38 8.28
C GLU A 233 -13.46 2.09 7.94
N VAL A 234 -13.58 1.64 6.70
CA VAL A 234 -12.89 0.46 6.16
C VAL A 234 -12.07 0.86 4.95
N VAL A 235 -10.75 0.84 5.11
CA VAL A 235 -9.78 1.18 4.05
C VAL A 235 -8.95 -0.06 3.72
N LEU A 236 -9.15 -0.62 2.53
CA LEU A 236 -8.49 -1.86 2.12
C LEU A 236 -7.75 -1.68 0.80
N ASP A 237 -6.67 -2.43 0.63
CA ASP A 237 -5.94 -2.47 -0.63
C ASP A 237 -6.79 -3.11 -1.74
N VAL A 238 -6.59 -2.66 -2.97
CA VAL A 238 -7.30 -3.14 -4.16
C VAL A 238 -7.05 -4.64 -4.37
N ASP A 239 -5.85 -5.13 -4.08
CA ASP A 239 -5.47 -6.54 -4.22
C ASP A 239 -6.23 -7.51 -3.30
N MET A 240 -6.85 -7.01 -2.22
CA MET A 240 -7.64 -7.83 -1.29
C MET A 240 -9.02 -8.17 -1.85
N PHE A 241 -9.51 -7.40 -2.83
CA PHE A 241 -10.87 -7.52 -3.36
C PHE A 241 -11.19 -8.91 -3.92
N PRO A 242 -10.37 -9.55 -4.80
CA PRO A 242 -10.68 -10.83 -5.40
C PRO A 242 -10.90 -11.96 -4.37
N ASN A 243 -10.08 -11.99 -3.33
CA ASN A 243 -10.18 -13.00 -2.27
C ASN A 243 -11.42 -12.76 -1.40
N LEU A 244 -11.70 -11.50 -1.05
CA LEU A 244 -12.86 -11.14 -0.25
C LEU A 244 -14.20 -11.46 -0.94
N ILE A 245 -14.35 -11.18 -2.24
CA ILE A 245 -15.59 -11.53 -2.96
C ILE A 245 -15.73 -13.04 -3.20
N LYS A 246 -14.62 -13.78 -3.24
CA LYS A 246 -14.63 -15.23 -3.35
C LYS A 246 -15.10 -15.88 -2.06
N GLU A 247 -14.64 -15.36 -0.92
CA GLU A 247 -15.08 -15.79 0.41
C GLU A 247 -16.52 -15.33 0.73
N PHE A 248 -16.85 -14.10 0.33
CA PHE A 248 -18.15 -13.47 0.57
C PHE A 248 -18.82 -13.01 -0.76
N PRO A 249 -19.46 -13.92 -1.52
CA PRO A 249 -20.03 -13.58 -2.85
C PRO A 249 -21.08 -12.46 -2.87
N GLN A 250 -21.74 -12.19 -1.74
CA GLN A 250 -22.74 -11.12 -1.60
C GLN A 250 -22.15 -9.80 -1.06
N LEU A 251 -20.84 -9.73 -0.82
CA LEU A 251 -20.13 -8.59 -0.23
C LEU A 251 -20.50 -7.28 -0.95
N VAL A 252 -20.37 -7.26 -2.28
CA VAL A 252 -20.62 -6.02 -3.04
C VAL A 252 -22.08 -5.57 -2.96
N GLU A 253 -23.04 -6.50 -3.11
CA GLU A 253 -24.47 -6.18 -3.04
C GLU A 253 -24.86 -5.63 -1.67
N LYS A 254 -24.31 -6.20 -0.60
CA LYS A 254 -24.55 -5.75 0.76
C LYS A 254 -23.93 -4.37 1.03
N ILE A 255 -22.68 -4.13 0.61
CA ILE A 255 -22.04 -2.81 0.73
C ILE A 255 -22.89 -1.76 0.00
N GLU A 256 -23.27 -2.02 -1.26
CA GLU A 256 -24.10 -1.09 -2.03
C GLU A 256 -25.48 -0.85 -1.40
N GLN A 257 -26.08 -1.85 -0.75
CA GLN A 257 -27.36 -1.69 -0.03
C GLN A 257 -27.20 -0.84 1.23
N TYR A 258 -26.13 -1.04 1.99
CA TYR A 258 -25.82 -0.26 3.18
C TYR A 258 -25.56 1.21 2.83
N GLU A 259 -24.68 1.46 1.88
CA GLU A 259 -24.23 2.82 1.48
C GLU A 259 -25.32 3.62 0.71
N LYS A 260 -26.44 2.99 0.29
CA LYS A 260 -27.60 3.72 -0.26
C LYS A 260 -28.29 4.61 0.78
N ASN A 261 -28.29 4.20 2.04
CA ASN A 261 -29.04 4.84 3.11
C ASN A 261 -28.13 5.36 4.24
N ASN A 262 -26.82 5.16 4.14
CA ASN A 262 -25.83 5.54 5.15
C ASN A 262 -24.62 6.19 4.47
N GLU A 263 -23.76 6.81 5.27
CA GLU A 263 -22.46 7.29 4.80
C GLU A 263 -21.61 6.15 4.26
N ARG A 264 -20.72 6.50 3.34
CA ARG A 264 -19.80 5.56 2.71
C ARG A 264 -18.78 5.09 3.74
N VAL A 265 -18.69 3.77 3.92
CA VAL A 265 -17.78 3.14 4.89
C VAL A 265 -16.57 2.53 4.20
N TYR A 266 -16.74 2.00 2.98
CA TYR A 266 -15.67 1.29 2.27
C TYR A 266 -14.91 2.19 1.29
N THR A 267 -13.60 2.22 1.46
CA THR A 267 -12.66 2.84 0.53
C THR A 267 -11.60 1.84 0.12
N TRP A 268 -11.51 1.57 -1.18
CA TRP A 268 -10.45 0.75 -1.73
C TRP A 268 -9.30 1.65 -2.15
N ILE A 269 -8.09 1.27 -1.80
CA ILE A 269 -6.89 2.08 -2.03
C ILE A 269 -5.81 1.33 -2.80
N GLU A 270 -5.04 2.06 -3.61
CA GLU A 270 -3.88 1.55 -4.33
C GLU A 270 -2.83 2.66 -4.43
N ASN A 271 -1.54 2.30 -4.54
CA ASN A 271 -0.43 3.25 -4.71
C ASN A 271 -0.32 4.29 -3.58
N LYS A 272 -0.12 3.85 -2.34
CA LYS A 272 0.24 4.77 -1.25
C LYS A 272 1.61 5.40 -1.55
N SER A 273 1.64 6.69 -1.86
CA SER A 273 2.86 7.45 -2.19
C SER A 273 3.83 7.47 -1.01
N ILE A 274 5.12 7.35 -1.31
CA ILE A 274 6.26 7.30 -0.36
C ILE A 274 6.33 8.59 0.47
N TYR A 275 5.90 9.73 -0.09
CA TYR A 275 6.20 11.02 0.51
C TYR A 275 5.11 11.60 1.40
N ASN A 276 3.83 11.22 1.29
CA ASN A 276 2.75 11.93 2.01
C ASN A 276 1.45 11.12 2.22
N GLY A 277 1.49 9.78 2.16
CA GLY A 277 0.34 8.95 2.54
C GLY A 277 -0.88 8.98 1.61
N TRP A 278 -0.77 9.52 0.40
CA TRP A 278 -1.86 9.57 -0.58
C TRP A 278 -2.00 8.27 -1.36
N ALA A 279 -3.24 7.84 -1.60
CA ALA A 279 -3.55 6.64 -2.38
C ALA A 279 -4.68 6.92 -3.37
N ASN A 280 -4.69 6.19 -4.49
CA ASN A 280 -5.84 6.16 -5.39
C ASN A 280 -7.04 5.59 -4.64
N LYS A 281 -8.13 6.35 -4.54
CA LYS A 281 -9.36 5.91 -3.85
C LYS A 281 -10.41 5.45 -4.85
N PHE A 282 -10.95 4.26 -4.65
CA PHE A 282 -11.97 3.65 -5.50
C PHE A 282 -13.19 3.26 -4.69
N SER A 283 -14.37 3.30 -5.31
CA SER A 283 -15.60 2.74 -4.74
C SER A 283 -15.68 1.23 -4.95
N THR A 284 -16.46 0.53 -4.13
CA THR A 284 -16.72 -0.90 -4.30
C THR A 284 -17.31 -1.20 -5.68
N ARG A 285 -18.11 -0.28 -6.25
CA ARG A 285 -18.61 -0.38 -7.61
C ARG A 285 -17.48 -0.34 -8.66
N ASN A 286 -16.51 0.56 -8.51
CA ASN A 286 -15.35 0.61 -9.41
C ASN A 286 -14.58 -0.72 -9.38
N LEU A 287 -14.35 -1.28 -8.19
CA LEU A 287 -13.66 -2.56 -8.03
C LEU A 287 -14.45 -3.72 -8.66
N LYS A 288 -15.78 -3.75 -8.50
CA LYS A 288 -16.64 -4.73 -9.15
C LYS A 288 -16.54 -4.67 -10.68
N GLU A 289 -16.58 -3.47 -11.25
CA GLU A 289 -16.45 -3.26 -12.70
C GLU A 289 -15.07 -3.71 -13.21
N MET A 290 -14.00 -3.37 -12.48
CA MET A 290 -12.64 -3.81 -12.76
C MET A 290 -12.49 -5.33 -12.66
N ASP A 291 -13.03 -5.95 -11.62
CA ASP A 291 -12.93 -7.40 -11.40
C ASP A 291 -13.67 -8.20 -12.47
N ILE A 292 -14.85 -7.74 -12.91
CA ILE A 292 -15.58 -8.32 -14.05
C ILE A 292 -14.71 -8.27 -15.31
N ARG A 293 -14.08 -7.11 -15.57
CA ARG A 293 -13.20 -6.96 -16.74
C ARG A 293 -12.00 -7.89 -16.66
N VAL A 294 -11.40 -8.06 -15.49
CA VAL A 294 -10.29 -9.00 -15.26
C VAL A 294 -10.75 -10.44 -15.49
N GLU A 295 -11.89 -10.86 -14.93
CA GLU A 295 -12.46 -12.19 -15.12
C GLU A 295 -12.65 -12.50 -16.61
N GLU A 296 -13.21 -11.56 -17.38
CA GLU A 296 -13.36 -11.69 -18.84
C GLU A 296 -12.02 -11.88 -19.55
N ILE A 297 -10.98 -11.15 -19.13
CA ILE A 297 -9.63 -11.28 -19.69
C ILE A 297 -9.07 -12.66 -19.38
N LEU A 298 -9.08 -13.07 -18.11
CA LEU A 298 -8.51 -14.33 -17.63
C LEU A 298 -9.18 -15.53 -18.32
N GLN A 299 -10.51 -15.56 -18.42
CA GLN A 299 -11.23 -16.62 -19.16
C GLN A 299 -10.82 -16.70 -20.64
N ASN A 300 -10.43 -15.58 -21.24
CA ASN A 300 -9.99 -15.54 -22.63
C ASN A 300 -8.51 -15.96 -22.81
N ILE A 301 -7.64 -15.76 -21.83
CA ILE A 301 -6.19 -16.02 -21.98
C ILE A 301 -5.71 -17.29 -21.26
N ILE A 302 -6.40 -17.71 -20.20
CA ILE A 302 -6.07 -18.90 -19.40
C ILE A 302 -6.90 -20.09 -19.88
N LYS A 303 -6.33 -21.29 -19.77
CA LYS A 303 -7.06 -22.56 -19.87
C LYS A 303 -6.96 -23.32 -18.55
N PRO A 304 -7.96 -24.15 -18.19
CA PRO A 304 -7.97 -24.89 -16.92
C PRO A 304 -6.72 -25.75 -16.68
N GLU A 305 -6.11 -26.27 -17.75
CA GLU A 305 -4.92 -27.13 -17.69
C GLU A 305 -3.59 -26.38 -17.58
N TYR A 306 -3.59 -25.04 -17.59
CA TYR A 306 -2.35 -24.26 -17.52
C TYR A 306 -1.69 -24.40 -16.14
N THR A 307 -0.39 -24.69 -16.16
CA THR A 307 0.47 -24.62 -14.96
C THR A 307 0.59 -23.18 -14.47
N GLU A 308 0.99 -22.95 -13.21
CA GLU A 308 1.21 -21.59 -12.66
C GLU A 308 2.06 -20.71 -13.58
N ILE A 309 3.23 -21.21 -14.04
CA ILE A 309 4.07 -20.46 -14.98
C ILE A 309 3.38 -20.15 -16.32
N GLU A 310 2.49 -21.02 -16.80
CA GLU A 310 1.75 -20.78 -18.05
C GLU A 310 0.67 -19.72 -17.86
N LYS A 311 0.03 -19.69 -16.67
CA LYS A 311 -0.90 -18.61 -16.29
C LYS A 311 -0.16 -17.28 -16.18
N THR A 312 0.97 -17.25 -15.48
CA THR A 312 1.81 -16.06 -15.32
C THR A 312 2.25 -15.50 -16.68
N LEU A 313 2.75 -16.35 -17.57
CA LEU A 313 3.15 -15.93 -18.91
C LEU A 313 1.97 -15.53 -19.80
N ALA A 314 0.80 -16.15 -19.65
CA ALA A 314 -0.40 -15.73 -20.39
C ALA A 314 -0.86 -14.34 -19.97
N ILE A 315 -0.86 -14.05 -18.66
CA ILE A 315 -1.15 -12.73 -18.11
C ILE A 315 -0.11 -11.72 -18.59
N TYR A 316 1.17 -12.03 -18.45
CA TYR A 316 2.28 -11.18 -18.89
C TYR A 316 2.15 -10.84 -20.39
N ASN A 317 1.90 -11.83 -21.24
CA ASN A 317 1.67 -11.65 -22.67
C ASN A 317 0.45 -10.78 -22.98
N TYR A 318 -0.64 -10.93 -22.22
CA TYR A 318 -1.80 -10.07 -22.42
C TYR A 318 -1.46 -8.61 -22.10
N ILE A 319 -0.75 -8.36 -20.99
CA ILE A 319 -0.39 -7.02 -20.56
C ILE A 319 0.52 -6.34 -21.60
N THR A 320 1.59 -7.02 -22.04
CA THR A 320 2.54 -6.48 -23.01
C THR A 320 1.93 -6.21 -24.40
N ASP A 321 0.85 -6.92 -24.75
CA ASP A 321 0.10 -6.74 -26.00
C ASP A 321 -1.00 -5.67 -25.94
N ASN A 322 -1.58 -5.41 -24.76
CA ASN A 322 -2.86 -4.68 -24.63
C ASN A 322 -2.81 -3.42 -23.76
N VAL A 323 -1.69 -3.15 -23.09
CA VAL A 323 -1.50 -1.93 -22.31
C VAL A 323 -0.46 -1.04 -23.00
N ALA A 324 -0.82 0.21 -23.23
CA ALA A 324 0.06 1.23 -23.79
C ALA A 324 0.63 2.14 -22.70
N TYR A 325 1.89 2.55 -22.88
CA TYR A 325 2.55 3.41 -21.91
C TYR A 325 2.00 4.84 -21.99
N ASP A 326 1.63 5.42 -20.84
CA ASP A 326 0.99 6.74 -20.76
C ASP A 326 2.02 7.88 -20.68
N TYR A 327 2.80 8.06 -21.75
CA TYR A 327 3.82 9.12 -21.85
C TYR A 327 3.23 10.51 -21.61
N LYS A 328 2.04 10.78 -22.17
CA LYS A 328 1.39 12.09 -22.04
C LYS A 328 1.11 12.43 -20.57
N MET A 329 0.60 11.46 -19.81
CA MET A 329 0.30 11.68 -18.40
C MET A 329 1.56 11.74 -17.53
N LEU A 330 2.62 11.02 -17.91
CA LEU A 330 3.92 11.12 -17.24
C LEU A 330 4.55 12.50 -17.45
N GLU A 331 4.60 12.98 -18.70
CA GLU A 331 5.11 14.32 -19.03
C GLU A 331 4.29 15.40 -18.32
N PHE A 332 2.96 15.28 -18.31
CA PHE A 332 2.10 16.20 -17.58
C PHE A 332 2.40 16.23 -16.07
N ASP A 333 2.61 15.07 -15.45
CA ASP A 333 2.98 14.98 -14.04
C ASP A 333 4.35 15.62 -13.74
N GLN A 334 5.34 15.37 -14.59
CA GLN A 334 6.68 15.95 -14.48
C GLN A 334 6.67 17.48 -14.63
N GLU A 335 5.85 18.02 -15.53
CA GLU A 335 5.67 19.48 -15.65
C GLU A 335 4.94 20.04 -14.43
N MET A 336 3.95 19.34 -13.88
CA MET A 336 3.22 19.78 -12.68
C MET A 336 4.12 19.81 -11.43
N GLN A 337 5.05 18.87 -11.31
CA GLN A 337 6.01 18.80 -10.20
C GLN A 337 6.94 20.02 -10.11
N LYS A 338 7.08 20.81 -11.18
CA LYS A 338 7.86 22.06 -11.18
C LYS A 338 7.08 23.24 -10.59
N ASP A 339 5.76 23.13 -10.45
CA ASP A 339 4.93 24.15 -9.84
C ASP A 339 5.04 24.06 -8.32
N GLU A 340 5.32 25.17 -7.64
CA GLU A 340 5.39 25.25 -6.17
C GLU A 340 4.06 24.81 -5.50
N LYS A 341 2.94 24.90 -6.24
CA LYS A 341 1.62 24.45 -5.79
C LYS A 341 1.39 22.96 -6.00
N TYR A 342 2.38 22.20 -6.49
CA TYR A 342 2.24 20.77 -6.73
C TYR A 342 1.75 20.02 -5.48
N CYS A 343 2.35 20.33 -4.33
CA CYS A 343 1.93 19.79 -3.04
C CYS A 343 0.46 20.10 -2.72
N LEU A 344 -0.06 21.28 -3.09
CA LEU A 344 -1.46 21.67 -2.90
C LEU A 344 -2.44 20.89 -3.79
N PHE A 345 -2.00 20.35 -4.94
CA PHE A 345 -2.83 19.45 -5.75
C PHE A 345 -2.91 18.06 -5.10
N LEU A 346 -1.83 17.64 -4.46
CA LEU A 346 -1.72 16.31 -3.86
C LEU A 346 -2.34 16.25 -2.46
N GLU A 347 -2.26 17.33 -1.71
CA GLU A 347 -2.99 17.56 -0.47
C GLU A 347 -4.50 17.60 -0.76
N GLY A 348 -5.22 16.60 -0.29
CA GLY A 348 -6.69 16.63 -0.22
C GLY A 348 -7.25 17.79 0.63
N SER A 349 -6.40 18.68 1.15
CA SER A 349 -6.69 19.86 1.97
C SER A 349 -7.42 20.97 1.20
N SER A 350 -7.38 20.97 -0.14
CA SER A 350 -8.16 21.93 -0.91
C SER A 350 -9.58 21.43 -1.17
N ASN A 351 -10.59 22.17 -0.68
CA ASN A 351 -12.00 21.99 -1.06
C ASN A 351 -12.30 22.39 -2.52
N LYS A 352 -11.26 22.61 -3.35
CA LYS A 352 -11.40 22.97 -4.76
C LYS A 352 -11.53 21.70 -5.59
N SER A 353 -12.72 21.49 -6.13
CA SER A 353 -13.07 20.30 -6.94
C SER A 353 -12.09 20.03 -8.09
N SER A 354 -11.50 21.07 -8.69
CA SER A 354 -10.52 20.96 -9.78
C SER A 354 -9.23 20.24 -9.38
N TYR A 355 -8.70 20.46 -8.17
CA TYR A 355 -7.45 19.87 -7.71
C TYR A 355 -7.60 18.39 -7.40
N SER A 356 -8.74 18.00 -6.82
CA SER A 356 -9.08 16.58 -6.59
C SER A 356 -9.14 15.76 -7.89
N ILE A 357 -9.61 16.37 -8.99
CA ILE A 357 -9.70 15.72 -10.30
C ILE A 357 -8.31 15.53 -10.91
N ILE A 358 -7.45 16.55 -10.82
CA ILE A 358 -6.07 16.49 -11.32
C ILE A 358 -5.28 15.43 -10.55
N ASN A 359 -5.35 15.44 -9.21
CA ASN A 359 -4.71 14.45 -8.34
C ASN A 359 -5.14 13.01 -8.70
N LYS A 360 -6.45 12.78 -8.84
CA LYS A 360 -6.97 11.46 -9.23
C LYS A 360 -6.47 11.00 -10.60
N ARG A 361 -6.26 11.93 -11.54
CA ARG A 361 -5.66 11.61 -12.85
C ARG A 361 -4.19 11.26 -12.69
N ILE A 362 -3.43 12.10 -11.97
CA ILE A 362 -1.99 11.95 -11.74
C ILE A 362 -1.68 10.63 -11.05
N LEU A 363 -2.35 10.32 -9.94
CA LEU A 363 -2.16 9.06 -9.23
C LEU A 363 -2.71 7.87 -10.04
N GLY A 364 -3.77 8.09 -10.82
CA GLY A 364 -4.39 7.03 -11.61
C GLY A 364 -3.47 6.43 -12.65
N LYS A 365 -2.49 7.17 -13.20
CA LYS A 365 -1.56 6.64 -14.22
C LYS A 365 -0.75 5.43 -13.72
N GLN A 366 -0.54 5.34 -12.40
CA GLN A 366 0.17 4.25 -11.74
C GLN A 366 -0.77 3.10 -11.30
N SER A 367 -2.08 3.19 -11.53
CA SER A 367 -3.07 2.24 -10.99
C SER A 367 -3.30 1.01 -11.86
N ALA A 368 -3.56 -0.15 -11.25
CA ALA A 368 -4.09 -1.31 -11.97
C ALA A 368 -5.43 -0.96 -12.62
N PHE A 369 -6.25 -0.12 -11.97
CA PHE A 369 -7.55 0.27 -12.47
C PHE A 369 -7.46 0.93 -13.85
N ASN A 370 -6.57 1.90 -14.06
CA ASN A 370 -6.39 2.51 -15.37
C ASN A 370 -5.79 1.51 -16.39
N ALA A 371 -4.82 0.70 -15.98
CA ALA A 371 -4.24 -0.31 -16.85
C ALA A 371 -5.30 -1.31 -17.37
N ILE A 372 -6.18 -1.81 -16.49
CA ILE A 372 -7.25 -2.76 -16.81
C ILE A 372 -8.39 -2.11 -17.60
N MET A 373 -8.88 -0.96 -17.13
CA MET A 373 -10.10 -0.36 -17.67
C MET A 373 -9.85 0.48 -18.91
N LYS A 374 -8.67 1.10 -19.02
CA LYS A 374 -8.32 2.01 -20.14
C LYS A 374 -7.24 1.45 -21.07
N GLY A 375 -6.53 0.39 -20.66
CA GLY A 375 -5.38 -0.11 -21.42
C GLY A 375 -4.22 0.90 -21.47
N LYS A 376 -4.11 1.80 -20.48
CA LYS A 376 -3.06 2.82 -20.40
C LYS A 376 -2.57 3.01 -18.98
N ALA A 377 -1.25 2.98 -18.77
CA ALA A 377 -0.60 3.19 -17.48
C ALA A 377 0.88 3.53 -17.63
N VAL A 378 1.54 3.90 -16.53
CA VAL A 378 3.01 3.92 -16.40
C VAL A 378 3.50 2.68 -15.65
N CYS A 379 4.81 2.53 -15.44
CA CYS A 379 5.47 1.31 -14.95
C CYS A 379 4.72 0.61 -13.79
N GLN A 380 4.39 1.36 -12.73
CA GLN A 380 3.70 0.81 -11.57
C GLN A 380 2.30 0.27 -11.90
N GLY A 381 1.56 0.87 -12.82
CA GLY A 381 0.23 0.38 -13.19
C GLY A 381 0.28 -0.93 -13.98
N TYR A 382 1.36 -1.18 -14.75
CA TYR A 382 1.60 -2.49 -15.37
C TYR A 382 1.86 -3.57 -14.30
N ALA A 383 2.74 -3.27 -13.33
CA ALA A 383 3.05 -4.18 -12.23
C ALA A 383 1.82 -4.47 -11.37
N GLN A 384 1.05 -3.45 -10.98
CA GLN A 384 -0.17 -3.59 -10.20
C GLN A 384 -1.26 -4.37 -10.95
N MET A 385 -1.45 -4.13 -12.24
CA MET A 385 -2.37 -4.93 -13.06
C MET A 385 -1.97 -6.40 -13.07
N MET A 386 -0.69 -6.70 -13.25
CA MET A 386 -0.19 -8.07 -13.20
C MET A 386 -0.42 -8.69 -11.82
N HIS A 387 -0.14 -7.94 -10.75
CA HIS A 387 -0.35 -8.37 -9.37
C HIS A 387 -1.81 -8.73 -9.07
N TYR A 388 -2.75 -7.88 -9.48
CA TYR A 388 -4.19 -8.14 -9.30
C TYR A 388 -4.66 -9.37 -10.08
N MET A 389 -4.23 -9.52 -11.34
CA MET A 389 -4.58 -10.67 -12.18
C MET A 389 -4.01 -11.99 -11.63
N LEU A 390 -2.78 -11.97 -11.10
CA LEU A 390 -2.14 -13.12 -10.46
C LEU A 390 -2.81 -13.48 -9.14
N THR A 391 -3.17 -12.48 -8.33
CA THR A 391 -3.90 -12.66 -7.08
C THR A 391 -5.22 -13.40 -7.30
N LYS A 392 -5.96 -13.04 -8.35
CA LYS A 392 -7.21 -13.72 -8.72
C LYS A 392 -7.01 -15.19 -9.14
N GLU A 393 -5.83 -15.51 -9.67
CA GLU A 393 -5.40 -16.88 -9.97
C GLU A 393 -4.71 -17.59 -8.79
N ASN A 394 -4.70 -16.97 -7.60
CA ASN A 394 -4.07 -17.47 -6.37
C ASN A 394 -2.55 -17.70 -6.53
N ILE A 395 -1.86 -16.81 -7.26
CA ILE A 395 -0.41 -16.83 -7.45
C ILE A 395 0.20 -15.67 -6.66
N GLU A 396 1.08 -15.97 -5.71
CA GLU A 396 1.77 -14.96 -4.90
C GLU A 396 2.61 -14.04 -5.80
N SER A 397 2.44 -12.74 -5.62
CA SER A 397 3.21 -11.74 -6.36
C SER A 397 3.30 -10.44 -5.57
N ARG A 398 4.19 -9.54 -5.99
CA ARG A 398 4.30 -8.22 -5.38
C ARG A 398 4.93 -7.21 -6.33
N GLU A 399 4.31 -6.04 -6.43
CA GLU A 399 4.91 -4.87 -7.05
C GLU A 399 6.10 -4.38 -6.22
N ILE A 400 7.21 -4.07 -6.89
CA ILE A 400 8.44 -3.62 -6.26
C ILE A 400 8.93 -2.33 -6.93
N GLY A 401 9.36 -1.38 -6.11
CA GLY A 401 10.13 -0.23 -6.59
C GLY A 401 11.56 -0.65 -6.93
N CYS A 402 12.10 -0.11 -8.00
CA CYS A 402 13.49 -0.28 -8.40
C CYS A 402 14.00 0.98 -9.12
N ILE A 403 15.29 1.02 -9.39
CA ILE A 403 15.89 2.00 -10.30
C ILE A 403 16.02 1.34 -11.67
N ALA A 404 15.56 2.04 -12.70
CA ALA A 404 15.59 1.60 -14.09
C ALA A 404 17.00 1.17 -14.50
N ASP A 405 18.01 1.97 -14.14
CA ASP A 405 19.40 1.71 -14.51
C ASP A 405 20.21 1.07 -13.36
N PRO A 406 21.21 0.22 -13.67
CA PRO A 406 22.17 -0.28 -12.69
C PRO A 406 23.00 0.87 -12.11
N ILE A 407 23.05 0.97 -10.78
CA ILE A 407 23.97 1.85 -10.07
C ILE A 407 25.40 1.32 -10.25
N ILE A 408 26.32 2.23 -10.60
CA ILE A 408 27.76 1.98 -10.68
C ILE A 408 28.44 2.46 -9.38
N GLU A 409 29.66 1.98 -9.10
CA GLU A 409 30.45 2.33 -7.90
C GLU A 409 30.53 3.85 -7.62
N GLU A 410 30.61 4.69 -8.67
CA GLU A 410 30.65 6.16 -8.52
C GLU A 410 29.31 6.78 -8.06
N GLN A 411 28.21 6.06 -8.24
CA GLN A 411 26.84 6.47 -7.88
C GLN A 411 26.37 5.88 -6.54
N GLU A 412 27.17 5.04 -5.90
CA GLU A 412 26.88 4.42 -4.60
C GLU A 412 26.93 5.42 -3.43
N LEU A 413 27.25 6.70 -3.70
CA LEU A 413 27.48 7.70 -2.66
C LEU A 413 26.21 8.22 -1.97
N GLU A 414 25.01 8.01 -2.55
CA GLU A 414 23.75 8.56 -2.01
C GLU A 414 22.56 7.60 -2.21
N ASP A 415 21.65 7.54 -1.24
CA ASP A 415 20.40 6.81 -1.33
C ASP A 415 19.51 7.46 -2.41
N LYS A 416 19.23 6.73 -3.50
CA LYS A 416 18.44 7.22 -4.62
C LYS A 416 16.97 6.81 -4.50
N GLY A 417 16.08 7.75 -4.84
CA GLY A 417 14.66 7.47 -5.03
C GLY A 417 14.42 6.48 -6.19
N MET A 418 13.36 5.68 -6.09
CA MET A 418 12.98 4.76 -7.16
C MET A 418 12.31 5.52 -8.31
N ASP A 419 12.77 5.28 -9.53
CA ASP A 419 12.20 5.87 -10.76
C ASP A 419 11.45 4.84 -11.61
N HIS A 420 11.46 3.56 -11.21
CA HIS A 420 10.84 2.46 -11.91
C HIS A 420 10.09 1.51 -10.97
N SER A 421 9.20 0.71 -11.55
CA SER A 421 8.42 -0.29 -10.83
C SER A 421 8.22 -1.53 -11.67
N VAL A 422 8.44 -2.68 -11.04
CA VAL A 422 8.41 -4.01 -11.64
C VAL A 422 7.68 -4.97 -10.70
N ILE A 423 7.63 -6.26 -11.03
CA ILE A 423 6.92 -7.24 -10.21
C ILE A 423 7.76 -8.49 -10.00
N ARG A 424 7.73 -9.03 -8.78
CA ARG A 424 8.17 -10.40 -8.50
C ARG A 424 6.97 -11.33 -8.37
N VAL A 425 7.12 -12.54 -8.87
CA VAL A 425 6.09 -13.58 -8.85
C VAL A 425 6.70 -14.86 -8.32
N LYS A 426 6.00 -15.50 -7.39
CA LYS A 426 6.40 -16.80 -6.87
C LYS A 426 5.95 -17.88 -7.85
N THR A 427 6.86 -18.76 -8.23
CA THR A 427 6.58 -19.88 -9.13
C THR A 427 7.29 -21.09 -8.57
N ASP A 428 6.52 -22.11 -8.17
CA ASP A 428 7.07 -23.33 -7.56
C ASP A 428 7.96 -23.03 -6.33
N ASP A 429 7.43 -22.24 -5.40
CA ASP A 429 8.08 -21.79 -4.16
C ASP A 429 9.28 -20.83 -4.28
N GLU A 430 9.71 -20.52 -5.50
CA GLU A 430 10.83 -19.61 -5.77
C GLU A 430 10.37 -18.27 -6.35
N TRP A 431 11.09 -17.18 -6.05
CA TRP A 431 10.78 -15.83 -6.53
C TRP A 431 11.51 -15.51 -7.84
N TYR A 432 10.75 -15.05 -8.83
CA TYR A 432 11.28 -14.59 -10.12
C TYR A 432 10.77 -13.19 -10.44
N TYR A 433 11.58 -12.41 -11.15
CA TYR A 433 11.32 -11.01 -11.49
C TYR A 433 10.83 -10.88 -12.94
N TYR A 434 9.95 -9.89 -13.14
CA TYR A 434 9.27 -9.58 -14.38
C TYR A 434 9.17 -8.07 -14.58
N ASP A 435 9.50 -7.59 -15.77
CA ASP A 435 9.24 -6.20 -16.20
C ASP A 435 8.26 -6.18 -17.38
N PRO A 436 6.94 -6.12 -17.15
CA PRO A 436 5.96 -6.07 -18.24
C PRO A 436 6.04 -4.76 -19.04
N THR A 437 6.55 -3.68 -18.44
CA THR A 437 6.65 -2.38 -19.11
C THR A 437 7.67 -2.45 -20.24
N TRP A 438 8.88 -2.93 -19.92
CA TRP A 438 9.99 -2.95 -20.87
C TRP A 438 9.86 -3.98 -21.98
N ASP A 439 9.01 -4.99 -21.84
CA ASP A 439 8.67 -5.95 -22.90
C ASP A 439 7.38 -5.61 -23.66
N THR A 440 6.77 -4.44 -23.41
CA THR A 440 5.58 -3.98 -24.14
C THR A 440 5.84 -3.94 -25.64
N GLY A 441 4.93 -4.54 -26.41
CA GLY A 441 5.00 -4.61 -27.88
C GLY A 441 6.11 -5.52 -28.45
N LYS A 442 6.86 -6.25 -27.61
CA LYS A 442 7.89 -7.18 -28.07
C LYS A 442 7.34 -8.58 -28.32
N THR A 443 7.94 -9.28 -29.29
CA THR A 443 7.62 -10.69 -29.61
C THR A 443 8.48 -11.69 -28.83
N LYS A 444 9.55 -11.23 -28.18
CA LYS A 444 10.42 -12.03 -27.33
C LYS A 444 10.63 -11.29 -26.01
N TYR A 445 10.42 -11.99 -24.90
CA TYR A 445 10.57 -11.41 -23.57
C TYR A 445 12.01 -11.45 -23.11
N GLU A 446 12.55 -10.27 -22.82
CA GLU A 446 13.88 -10.09 -22.27
C GLU A 446 13.83 -10.06 -20.74
N TYR A 447 12.71 -9.65 -20.14
CA TYR A 447 12.60 -9.35 -18.72
C TYR A 447 11.64 -10.25 -17.95
N ALA A 448 11.11 -11.32 -18.57
CA ALA A 448 10.27 -12.31 -17.91
C ALA A 448 11.07 -13.45 -17.27
N TYR A 449 10.61 -13.95 -16.11
CA TYR A 449 11.14 -15.14 -15.42
C TYR A 449 12.65 -15.07 -15.15
N LYS A 450 13.08 -13.95 -14.56
CA LYS A 450 14.48 -13.71 -14.18
C LYS A 450 14.74 -14.04 -12.72
N THR A 451 15.91 -14.62 -12.47
CA THR A 451 16.46 -14.68 -11.12
C THR A 451 16.85 -13.26 -10.65
N LYS A 452 17.06 -13.07 -9.34
CA LYS A 452 17.54 -11.80 -8.81
C LYS A 452 18.82 -11.37 -9.51
N ASP A 453 19.82 -12.25 -9.62
CA ASP A 453 21.13 -11.92 -10.22
C ASP A 453 21.06 -11.58 -11.71
N GLU A 454 20.14 -12.19 -12.47
CA GLU A 454 19.94 -11.82 -13.87
C GLU A 454 19.26 -10.46 -14.01
N PHE A 455 18.30 -10.17 -13.14
CA PHE A 455 17.55 -8.92 -13.14
C PHE A 455 18.43 -7.75 -12.69
N TYR A 456 19.29 -7.99 -11.69
CA TYR A 456 20.23 -7.00 -11.15
C TYR A 456 21.24 -6.45 -12.17
N LYS A 457 21.46 -7.18 -13.28
CA LYS A 457 22.33 -6.71 -14.38
C LYS A 457 21.71 -5.57 -15.19
N LYS A 458 20.41 -5.35 -15.03
CA LYS A 458 19.62 -4.42 -15.83
C LYS A 458 18.88 -3.40 -14.99
N HIS A 459 18.63 -3.70 -13.71
CA HIS A 459 17.90 -2.88 -12.76
C HIS A 459 18.65 -2.87 -11.44
N THR A 460 18.52 -1.80 -10.66
CA THR A 460 18.95 -1.80 -9.26
C THR A 460 17.73 -2.01 -8.37
N LEU A 461 17.75 -3.04 -7.53
CA LEU A 461 16.61 -3.34 -6.65
C LEU A 461 16.65 -2.50 -5.37
N SER A 462 15.52 -2.43 -4.69
CA SER A 462 15.42 -1.77 -3.38
C SER A 462 16.07 -2.62 -2.28
N ALA A 463 16.41 -1.97 -1.16
CA ALA A 463 17.04 -2.59 0.00
C ALA A 463 16.28 -3.81 0.52
N GLN A 464 14.95 -3.78 0.44
CA GLN A 464 14.09 -4.90 0.79
C GLN A 464 14.41 -6.17 -0.01
N GLU A 465 14.67 -6.01 -1.30
CA GLU A 465 14.87 -7.13 -2.22
C GLU A 465 16.27 -7.74 -2.06
N GLU A 466 17.21 -7.01 -1.46
CA GLU A 466 18.54 -7.55 -1.18
C GLU A 466 18.51 -8.76 -0.24
N LYS A 467 17.55 -8.78 0.70
CA LYS A 467 17.34 -9.91 1.62
C LYS A 467 16.86 -11.19 0.93
N ILE A 468 16.43 -11.11 -0.33
CA ILE A 468 15.94 -12.26 -1.09
C ILE A 468 17.11 -12.97 -1.75
N GLN A 469 17.20 -14.27 -1.53
CA GLN A 469 18.23 -15.08 -2.17
C GLN A 469 17.90 -15.30 -3.64
N SER A 470 18.90 -15.12 -4.49
CA SER A 470 18.79 -15.44 -5.91
C SER A 470 18.65 -16.94 -6.11
N VAL A 471 17.74 -17.33 -7.01
CA VAL A 471 17.53 -18.72 -7.40
C VAL A 471 18.78 -19.25 -8.10
N LYS A 472 19.44 -20.25 -7.51
CA LYS A 472 20.68 -20.83 -8.06
C LYS A 472 20.47 -21.64 -9.34
N GLN A 473 19.32 -22.29 -9.46
CA GLN A 473 18.97 -23.11 -10.63
C GLN A 473 17.50 -22.90 -10.97
N LYS A 474 17.24 -22.35 -12.16
CA LYS A 474 15.88 -22.21 -12.67
C LYS A 474 15.24 -23.58 -12.92
N LYS A 475 13.97 -23.71 -12.59
CA LYS A 475 13.17 -24.89 -12.95
C LYS A 475 12.95 -24.99 -14.45
N TYR A 476 12.72 -23.85 -15.11
CA TYR A 476 12.56 -23.76 -16.56
C TYR A 476 13.74 -22.99 -17.17
N ASN A 477 14.39 -23.58 -18.16
CA ASN A 477 15.40 -22.86 -18.94
C ASN A 477 14.75 -21.98 -20.03
N ASP A 478 15.52 -21.09 -20.65
CA ASP A 478 15.03 -20.13 -21.64
C ASP A 478 14.33 -20.82 -22.83
N LYS A 479 14.79 -22.00 -23.26
CA LYS A 479 14.17 -22.75 -24.37
C LYS A 479 12.82 -23.33 -23.96
N GLU A 480 12.68 -23.82 -22.73
CA GLU A 480 11.40 -24.28 -22.21
C GLU A 480 10.41 -23.13 -22.05
N LEU A 481 10.89 -21.96 -21.60
CA LEU A 481 10.10 -20.74 -21.50
C LEU A 481 9.60 -20.29 -22.88
N GLU A 482 10.49 -20.24 -23.87
CA GLU A 482 10.16 -19.91 -25.25
C GLU A 482 9.13 -20.88 -25.85
N ASN A 483 9.28 -22.19 -25.60
CA ASN A 483 8.29 -23.17 -26.03
C ASN A 483 6.91 -22.94 -25.41
N LYS A 484 6.85 -22.56 -24.12
CA LYS A 484 5.61 -22.21 -23.43
C LYS A 484 4.98 -20.95 -24.02
N ILE A 485 5.76 -19.90 -24.26
CA ILE A 485 5.29 -18.67 -24.90
C ILE A 485 4.73 -18.95 -26.31
N ASN A 486 5.45 -19.74 -27.12
CA ASN A 486 4.99 -20.14 -28.45
C ASN A 486 3.67 -20.93 -28.40
N LYS A 487 3.52 -21.85 -27.43
CA LYS A 487 2.26 -22.56 -27.19
C LYS A 487 1.12 -21.58 -26.89
N LEU A 488 1.34 -20.55 -26.07
CA LEU A 488 0.33 -19.53 -25.76
C LEU A 488 -0.10 -18.74 -27.01
N HIS A 489 0.85 -18.38 -27.90
CA HIS A 489 0.52 -17.74 -29.17
C HIS A 489 -0.30 -18.65 -30.11
N CYS A 490 0.03 -19.94 -30.19
CA CYS A 490 -0.76 -20.92 -30.93
C CYS A 490 -2.18 -21.02 -30.37
N ASP A 491 -2.32 -21.10 -29.05
CA ASP A 491 -3.60 -21.20 -28.37
C ASP A 491 -4.49 -19.95 -28.58
N LYS A 492 -3.88 -18.77 -28.60
CA LYS A 492 -4.56 -17.50 -28.96
C LYS A 492 -5.09 -17.55 -30.40
N ASN A 493 -4.27 -18.01 -31.35
CA ASN A 493 -4.69 -18.17 -32.75
C ASN A 493 -5.81 -19.19 -32.92
N ASP A 494 -5.76 -20.32 -32.21
CA ASP A 494 -6.83 -21.31 -32.20
C ASP A 494 -8.14 -20.74 -31.66
N LYS A 495 -8.11 -19.93 -30.58
CA LYS A 495 -9.30 -19.23 -30.07
C LYS A 495 -9.85 -18.23 -31.08
N ILE A 496 -9.01 -17.50 -31.81
CA ILE A 496 -9.43 -16.57 -32.88
C ILE A 496 -10.07 -17.34 -34.03
N ILE A 497 -9.45 -18.42 -34.50
CA ILE A 497 -9.95 -19.28 -35.59
C ILE A 497 -11.27 -19.95 -35.18
N LYS A 498 -11.39 -20.44 -33.93
CA LYS A 498 -12.65 -20.96 -33.39
C LYS A 498 -13.73 -19.88 -33.32
N LYS A 499 -13.44 -18.69 -32.79
CA LYS A 499 -14.40 -17.56 -32.77
C LYS A 499 -14.82 -17.14 -34.19
N GLN A 500 -13.94 -17.19 -35.18
CA GLN A 500 -14.26 -16.90 -36.58
C GLN A 500 -15.14 -18.01 -37.21
N LYS A 501 -14.82 -19.29 -36.99
CA LYS A 501 -15.61 -20.44 -37.45
C LYS A 501 -16.98 -20.55 -36.76
N GLU A 502 -17.06 -20.16 -35.49
CA GLU A 502 -18.32 -20.06 -34.75
C GLU A 502 -19.15 -18.86 -35.23
N LYS A 503 -18.53 -17.71 -35.57
CA LYS A 503 -19.22 -16.58 -36.21
C LYS A 503 -19.78 -16.95 -37.59
N GLU A 504 -19.10 -17.76 -38.39
CA GLU A 504 -19.63 -18.28 -39.67
C GLU A 504 -20.85 -19.21 -39.50
N ASN A 505 -20.99 -19.90 -38.36
CA ASN A 505 -22.07 -20.87 -38.14
C ASN A 505 -23.15 -20.46 -37.12
N THR A 506 -23.03 -19.33 -36.43
CA THR A 506 -23.98 -18.95 -35.35
C THR A 506 -24.32 -17.46 -35.21
N LEU A 507 -24.05 -16.63 -36.23
CA LEU A 507 -24.34 -15.19 -36.14
C LEU A 507 -25.85 -14.85 -35.98
N TYR A 508 -26.78 -15.74 -36.36
CA TYR A 508 -28.22 -15.40 -36.38
C TYR A 508 -29.07 -16.01 -35.24
N THR A 509 -28.62 -17.08 -34.56
CA THR A 509 -29.59 -17.94 -33.81
C THR A 509 -29.34 -18.08 -32.30
N ARG A 510 -28.14 -17.81 -31.77
CA ARG A 510 -27.83 -18.06 -30.34
C ARG A 510 -27.93 -16.83 -29.42
N LEU A 511 -27.60 -15.64 -29.91
CA LEU A 511 -27.73 -14.39 -29.16
C LEU A 511 -29.18 -14.11 -28.71
N PHE A 512 -30.20 -14.64 -29.42
CA PHE A 512 -31.60 -14.44 -29.05
C PHE A 512 -32.21 -15.52 -28.14
N LYS A 513 -31.57 -16.69 -27.97
CA LYS A 513 -32.15 -17.81 -27.19
C LYS A 513 -31.70 -17.83 -25.74
N GLY A 514 -30.44 -17.50 -25.45
CA GLY A 514 -29.92 -17.47 -24.07
C GLY A 514 -30.48 -16.31 -23.25
N LEU A 515 -30.64 -15.15 -23.88
CA LEU A 515 -31.18 -13.96 -23.21
C LEU A 515 -32.71 -14.07 -22.96
N LYS A 516 -33.45 -14.89 -23.73
CA LYS A 516 -34.90 -15.11 -23.57
C LYS A 516 -35.30 -15.77 -22.24
N GLY A 517 -34.39 -16.54 -21.62
CA GLY A 517 -34.60 -17.11 -20.28
C GLY A 517 -34.44 -16.10 -19.13
N LEU A 518 -33.60 -15.09 -19.32
CA LEU A 518 -33.37 -14.01 -18.35
C LEU A 518 -34.41 -12.88 -18.47
N TYR A 519 -34.88 -12.58 -19.69
CA TYR A 519 -35.88 -11.52 -19.96
C TYR A 519 -37.22 -11.72 -19.23
N ASN A 520 -37.72 -12.96 -19.15
CA ASN A 520 -39.01 -13.25 -18.52
C ASN A 520 -38.96 -13.26 -16.98
N LYS A 521 -37.76 -13.37 -16.38
CA LYS A 521 -37.59 -13.46 -14.92
C LYS A 521 -37.45 -12.07 -14.26
N PHE A 522 -37.01 -11.05 -15.02
CA PHE A 522 -36.68 -9.73 -14.46
C PHE A 522 -37.35 -8.53 -15.16
N CYS A 523 -38.24 -8.74 -16.14
CA CYS A 523 -39.01 -7.68 -16.81
C CYS A 523 -38.19 -6.48 -17.35
N ILE A 524 -36.95 -6.70 -17.79
CA ILE A 524 -36.09 -5.65 -18.36
C ILE A 524 -36.49 -5.40 -19.81
N ARG A 525 -36.79 -4.13 -20.16
CA ARG A 525 -37.22 -3.75 -21.52
C ARG A 525 -36.02 -3.58 -22.45
N LYS A 526 -36.22 -3.91 -23.74
CA LYS A 526 -35.19 -3.89 -24.80
C LYS A 526 -34.44 -2.55 -24.92
N GLU A 527 -35.10 -1.45 -24.61
CA GLU A 527 -34.57 -0.08 -24.67
C GLU A 527 -33.50 0.21 -23.60
N GLU A 528 -33.49 -0.50 -22.47
CA GLU A 528 -32.53 -0.31 -21.37
C GLU A 528 -31.14 -0.91 -21.69
N LEU A 529 -31.05 -1.77 -22.71
CA LEU A 529 -29.79 -2.40 -23.15
C LEU A 529 -29.11 -1.66 -24.32
N GLU A 530 -29.83 -0.81 -25.06
CA GLU A 530 -29.24 0.01 -26.12
C GLU A 530 -28.47 1.21 -25.56
N ASN A 531 -28.77 1.64 -24.32
CA ASN A 531 -28.04 2.72 -23.64
C ASN A 531 -26.68 2.29 -23.03
N VAL A 532 -26.47 1.00 -22.72
CA VAL A 532 -25.20 0.53 -22.11
C VAL A 532 -24.10 0.27 -23.15
N LYS A 533 -24.45 0.23 -24.44
CA LYS A 533 -23.48 0.03 -25.54
C LYS A 533 -22.83 1.32 -26.04
N GLU A 534 -23.35 2.50 -25.69
CA GLU A 534 -22.78 3.79 -26.09
C GLU A 534 -22.04 4.54 -24.96
N GLU A 535 -21.93 3.97 -23.75
CA GLU A 535 -21.26 4.63 -22.61
C GLU A 535 -19.85 4.10 -22.26
N LEU A 536 -19.34 3.10 -22.97
CA LEU A 536 -18.04 2.48 -22.62
C LEU A 536 -16.91 2.70 -23.62
N PHE A 537 -17.17 3.35 -24.75
CA PHE A 537 -16.13 3.81 -25.68
C PHE A 537 -16.58 5.15 -26.32
N ASP A 538 -15.82 6.22 -26.06
CA ASP A 538 -15.76 7.48 -26.80
C ASP A 538 -17.02 8.38 -26.93
N ARG A 539 -17.46 9.04 -25.84
CA ARG A 539 -18.24 10.30 -25.95
C ARG A 539 -17.77 11.48 -25.10
N GLU A 540 -16.94 11.29 -24.06
CA GLU A 540 -16.50 12.44 -23.23
C GLU A 540 -15.23 13.15 -23.71
N GLU A 541 -14.43 12.54 -24.61
CA GLU A 541 -13.26 13.23 -25.19
C GLU A 541 -13.70 14.28 -26.23
N ILE A 542 -14.83 14.07 -26.92
CA ILE A 542 -15.44 15.02 -27.87
C ILE A 542 -16.24 16.14 -27.18
N ILE A 543 -16.77 15.90 -25.98
CA ILE A 543 -17.54 16.92 -25.23
C ILE A 543 -16.61 17.83 -24.40
N ARG A 544 -15.46 17.34 -23.92
CA ARG A 544 -14.51 18.16 -23.15
C ARG A 544 -13.64 19.09 -24.00
N GLU A 545 -13.36 18.77 -25.27
CA GLU A 545 -12.72 19.73 -26.19
C GLU A 545 -13.66 20.88 -26.60
N ASN A 546 -14.97 20.64 -26.69
CA ASN A 546 -15.94 21.67 -27.10
C ASN A 546 -16.42 22.62 -25.98
N ILE A 547 -16.12 22.31 -24.71
CA ILE A 547 -16.41 23.22 -23.58
C ILE A 547 -15.18 24.10 -23.28
N TYR A 548 -13.96 23.59 -23.49
CA TYR A 548 -12.73 24.36 -23.31
C TYR A 548 -12.54 25.46 -24.39
N GLU A 549 -13.16 25.33 -25.56
CA GLU A 549 -13.20 26.42 -26.56
C GLU A 549 -14.33 27.44 -26.31
N LYS A 550 -15.39 27.09 -25.57
CA LYS A 550 -16.52 28.00 -25.30
C LYS A 550 -16.28 28.98 -24.15
N ASP A 551 -15.40 28.66 -23.20
CA ASP A 551 -15.06 29.56 -22.10
C ASP A 551 -13.94 30.57 -22.47
N LYS A 552 -13.41 30.50 -23.71
CA LYS A 552 -12.53 31.53 -24.28
C LYS A 552 -13.28 32.77 -24.78
N GLU A 553 -14.60 32.71 -24.93
CA GLU A 553 -15.41 33.86 -25.41
C GLU A 553 -16.08 34.67 -24.29
N VAL A 554 -15.95 34.28 -23.01
CA VAL A 554 -16.59 34.99 -21.87
C VAL A 554 -15.59 35.73 -20.97
N PHE A 555 -14.29 35.45 -21.04
CA PHE A 555 -13.27 36.15 -20.23
C PHE A 555 -12.55 37.32 -20.96
N ASN A 556 -13.10 37.80 -22.07
CA ASN A 556 -12.56 38.97 -22.77
C ASN A 556 -13.11 40.33 -22.26
N ASN A 557 -13.76 40.37 -21.10
CA ASN A 557 -14.15 41.63 -20.47
C ASN A 557 -14.06 41.49 -18.95
N GLU A 558 -12.85 41.62 -18.41
CA GLU A 558 -12.59 42.36 -17.17
C GLU A 558 -11.07 42.40 -16.97
N GLU A 559 -10.49 43.55 -17.34
CA GLU A 559 -9.12 43.93 -16.97
C GLU A 559 -8.97 43.85 -15.45
N ILE A 560 -8.06 43.00 -14.97
CA ILE A 560 -7.51 43.15 -13.63
C ILE A 560 -6.00 43.24 -13.79
N ASN A 561 -5.54 44.49 -13.70
CA ASN A 561 -4.14 44.92 -13.63
C ASN A 561 -3.40 44.16 -12.53
N PHE A 562 -2.30 43.51 -12.89
CA PHE A 562 -1.21 43.22 -11.97
C PHE A 562 -0.27 44.43 -11.98
N ASP A 563 -0.49 45.37 -11.06
CA ASP A 563 0.56 46.26 -10.59
C ASP A 563 0.18 46.86 -9.22
N GLU A 564 1.19 46.97 -8.36
CA GLU A 564 1.27 47.68 -7.08
C GLU A 564 0.96 46.94 -5.75
N ARG A 565 2.09 46.59 -5.11
CA ARG A 565 2.45 46.49 -3.66
C ARG A 565 2.43 45.14 -2.96
#